data_AF-A0A927P643-F1
#
_entry.id   AF-A0A927P643-F1
#
_cell.length_a   1.000
_cell.length_b   1.000
_cell.length_c   1.000
_cell.angle_alpha   90.00
_cell.angle_beta   90.00
_cell.angle_gamma   90.00
#
_symmetry.space_group_name_H-M   'P 1'
#
loop_
_entity.id
_entity.type
_entity.pdbx_description
1 polymer ?
#
loop_
_entity_poly.entity_id
_entity_poly.type
_entity_poly.pdbx_seq_one_letter_code
_entity_poly.pdbx_strand_id
1 'polypeptide(L)'
;MSADMYSQEVLTMLESSTEEIASAFAAAIGGFAAMGLIVLLFQFIFFGTLTYKLAHRKGYKGYFWTGAFLGFIGLIYVVGLPDNRRRRHRSSEDAE
;
A
#
# COMPACT_ATOMS: atom_id res chain seq x y z
N MET A 1 26.79 6.83 -52.73
CA MET A 1 25.35 7.19 -52.65
C MET A 1 24.46 6.01 -52.26
N SER A 2 24.76 4.77 -52.66
CA SER A 2 23.99 3.57 -52.25
C SER A 2 24.31 3.04 -50.85
N ALA A 3 25.56 3.15 -50.38
CA ALA A 3 25.97 2.66 -49.05
C ALA A 3 25.36 3.50 -47.90
N ASP A 4 25.27 4.82 -48.06
CA ASP A 4 24.65 5.70 -47.07
C ASP A 4 23.13 5.46 -46.94
N MET A 5 22.47 5.13 -48.05
CA MET A 5 21.05 4.80 -48.09
C MET A 5 20.76 3.51 -47.32
N TYR A 6 21.60 2.48 -47.51
CA TYR A 6 21.47 1.22 -46.76
C TYR A 6 21.74 1.41 -45.26
N SER A 7 22.73 2.22 -44.90
CA SER A 7 23.01 2.52 -43.49
C SER A 7 21.86 3.30 -42.82
N GLN A 8 21.20 4.19 -43.55
CA GLN A 8 20.03 4.92 -43.06
C GLN A 8 18.83 4.00 -42.84
N GLU A 9 18.54 3.07 -43.76
CA GLU A 9 17.44 2.11 -43.58
C GLU A 9 17.64 1.18 -42.37
N VAL A 10 18.87 0.74 -42.13
CA VAL A 10 19.19 -0.10 -40.95
C VAL A 10 19.04 0.71 -39.65
N LEU A 11 19.46 1.98 -39.65
CA LEU A 11 19.32 2.86 -38.49
C LEU A 11 17.86 3.15 -38.16
N THR A 12 17.03 3.41 -39.17
CA THR A 12 15.59 3.67 -38.95
C THR A 12 14.86 2.41 -38.48
N MET A 13 15.21 1.22 -38.98
CA MET A 13 14.68 -0.05 -38.46
C MET A 13 15.07 -0.30 -36.99
N LEU A 14 16.32 0.01 -36.63
CA LEU A 14 16.80 -0.14 -35.25
C LEU A 14 16.08 0.82 -34.30
N GLU A 15 15.91 2.08 -34.69
CA GLU A 15 15.24 3.10 -33.89
C GLU A 15 13.77 2.72 -33.65
N SER A 16 13.04 2.31 -34.70
CA SER A 16 11.64 1.88 -34.56
C SER A 16 11.51 0.65 -33.64
N SER A 17 12.43 -0.32 -33.76
CA SER A 17 12.42 -1.51 -32.90
C SER A 17 12.67 -1.15 -31.44
N THR A 18 13.55 -0.18 -31.17
CA THR A 18 13.81 0.30 -29.80
C THR A 18 12.63 1.06 -29.19
N GLU A 19 11.89 1.84 -29.98
CA GLU A 19 10.69 2.54 -29.52
C GLU A 19 9.55 1.57 -29.18
N GLU A 20 9.35 0.54 -30.01
CA GLU A 20 8.36 -0.51 -29.74
C GLU A 20 8.67 -1.24 -28.42
N ILE A 21 9.93 -1.63 -28.22
CA ILE A 21 10.37 -2.28 -26.98
C ILE A 21 10.19 -1.34 -25.78
N ALA A 22 10.61 -0.07 -25.89
CA ALA A 22 10.48 0.91 -24.81
C ALA A 22 9.01 1.12 -24.40
N SER A 23 8.10 1.24 -25.36
CA SER A 23 6.67 1.39 -25.10
C SER A 23 6.06 0.15 -24.46
N ALA A 24 6.46 -1.06 -24.87
CA ALA A 24 6.03 -2.31 -24.27
C ALA A 24 6.50 -2.44 -22.80
N PHE A 25 7.75 -2.06 -22.51
CA PHE A 25 8.27 -2.02 -21.14
C PHE A 25 7.54 -0.98 -20.28
N ALA A 26 7.29 0.23 -20.81
CA ALA A 26 6.55 1.26 -20.09
C ALA A 26 5.11 0.80 -19.76
N ALA A 27 4.44 0.16 -20.72
CA ALA A 27 3.12 -0.42 -20.50
C ALA A 27 3.13 -1.55 -19.45
N ALA A 28 4.14 -2.44 -19.50
CA ALA A 28 4.29 -3.51 -18.52
C ALA A 28 4.51 -2.95 -17.11
N ILE A 29 5.43 -1.99 -16.95
CA ILE A 29 5.70 -1.31 -15.68
C ILE A 29 4.45 -0.60 -15.17
N GLY A 30 3.73 0.11 -16.05
CA GLY A 30 2.46 0.76 -15.70
C GLY A 30 1.40 -0.24 -15.21
N GLY A 31 1.27 -1.38 -15.88
CA GLY A 31 0.37 -2.46 -15.48
C GLY A 31 0.73 -3.05 -14.12
N PHE A 32 2.01 -3.36 -13.88
CA PHE A 32 2.49 -3.85 -12.59
C PHE A 32 2.31 -2.82 -11.47
N ALA A 33 2.58 -1.54 -11.74
CA ALA A 33 2.39 -0.46 -10.76
C ALA A 33 0.91 -0.31 -10.38
N ALA A 34 -0.01 -0.35 -11.35
CA ALA A 34 -1.45 -0.29 -11.09
C ALA A 34 -1.94 -1.48 -10.24
N MET A 35 -1.50 -2.70 -10.57
CA MET A 35 -1.79 -3.89 -9.76
C MET A 35 -1.22 -3.78 -8.35
N GLY A 36 0.04 -3.33 -8.22
CA GLY A 36 0.69 -3.12 -6.93
C GLY A 36 -0.08 -2.12 -6.06
N LEU A 37 -0.57 -1.03 -6.64
CA LEU A 37 -1.35 -0.01 -5.93
C LEU A 37 -2.69 -0.59 -5.41
N ILE A 38 -3.36 -1.43 -6.20
CA ILE A 38 -4.60 -2.09 -5.78
C ILE A 38 -4.34 -3.01 -4.59
N VAL A 39 -3.31 -3.85 -4.65
CA VAL A 39 -2.93 -4.76 -3.56
C VAL A 39 -2.61 -3.97 -2.29
N LEU A 40 -1.88 -2.85 -2.43
CA LEU A 40 -1.50 -1.98 -1.32
C LEU A 40 -2.72 -1.32 -0.67
N LEU A 41 -3.70 -0.85 -1.47
CA LEU A 41 -4.98 -0.34 -0.97
C LEU A 41 -5.76 -1.40 -0.19
N PHE A 42 -5.86 -2.62 -0.72
CA PHE A 42 -6.53 -3.73 -0.03
C PHE A 42 -5.89 -4.03 1.32
N GLN A 43 -4.55 -4.05 1.37
CA GLN A 43 -3.81 -4.24 2.61
C GLN A 43 -4.14 -3.13 3.63
N PHE A 44 -4.12 -1.87 3.22
CA PHE A 44 -4.45 -0.74 4.09
C PHE A 44 -5.87 -0.81 4.64
N ILE A 45 -6.84 -1.15 3.80
CA ILE A 45 -8.24 -1.28 4.23
C ILE A 45 -8.39 -2.46 5.19
N PHE A 46 -7.76 -3.60 4.92
CA PHE A 46 -7.84 -4.79 5.76
C PHE A 46 -7.23 -4.55 7.15
N PHE A 47 -5.98 -4.06 7.21
CA PHE A 47 -5.30 -3.79 8.48
C PHE A 47 -5.92 -2.61 9.24
N GLY A 48 -6.34 -1.56 8.53
CA GLY A 48 -7.03 -0.41 9.11
C GLY A 48 -8.35 -0.81 9.77
N THR A 49 -9.18 -1.61 9.08
CA THR A 49 -10.47 -2.07 9.63
C THR A 49 -10.31 -3.04 10.80
N LEU A 50 -9.35 -3.97 10.75
CA LEU A 50 -9.05 -4.86 11.87
C LEU A 50 -8.65 -4.06 13.12
N THR A 51 -7.73 -3.11 12.93
CA THR A 51 -7.19 -2.28 14.00
C THR A 51 -8.26 -1.36 14.60
N TYR A 52 -9.12 -0.77 13.77
CA TYR A 52 -10.26 0.02 14.22
C TYR A 52 -11.25 -0.80 15.04
N LYS A 53 -11.59 -2.01 14.59
CA LYS A 53 -12.54 -2.89 15.30
C LYS A 53 -11.99 -3.35 16.66
N LEU A 54 -10.69 -3.63 16.74
CA LEU A 54 -9.98 -3.97 17.98
C LEU A 54 -9.91 -2.79 18.95
N ALA A 55 -9.49 -1.62 18.46
CA ALA A 55 -9.41 -0.40 19.28
C ALA A 55 -10.79 0.02 19.81
N HIS A 56 -11.82 -0.06 18.97
CA HIS A 56 -13.19 0.28 19.35
C HIS A 56 -13.70 -0.62 20.48
N ARG A 57 -13.43 -1.94 20.43
CA ARG A 57 -13.79 -2.86 21.51
C ARG A 57 -13.05 -2.55 22.83
N LYS A 58 -11.81 -2.07 22.76
CA LYS A 58 -11.01 -1.65 23.93
C LYS A 58 -11.35 -0.24 24.44
N GLY A 59 -12.30 0.46 23.81
CA GLY A 59 -12.73 1.81 24.20
C GLY A 59 -11.86 2.95 23.65
N TYR A 60 -10.98 2.66 22.70
CA TYR A 60 -10.12 3.63 22.04
C TYR A 60 -10.71 4.09 20.69
N LYS A 61 -10.77 5.40 20.45
CA LYS A 61 -11.21 5.99 19.17
C LYS A 61 -10.00 6.52 18.39
N GLY A 62 -10.01 6.42 17.06
CA GLY A 62 -9.01 7.05 16.17
C GLY A 62 -7.86 6.17 15.67
N TYR A 63 -7.72 4.92 16.12
CA TYR A 63 -6.58 4.05 15.79
C TYR A 63 -6.65 3.35 14.41
N PHE A 64 -7.57 3.79 13.54
CA PHE A 64 -7.64 3.30 12.16
C PHE A 64 -6.36 3.64 11.39
N TRP A 65 -5.84 4.86 11.58
CA TRP A 65 -4.66 5.34 10.86
C TRP A 65 -3.38 4.63 11.26
N THR A 66 -3.23 4.25 12.53
CA THR A 66 -2.07 3.45 12.99
C THR A 66 -2.05 2.06 12.36
N GLY A 67 -3.21 1.41 12.23
CA GLY A 67 -3.31 0.09 11.59
C GLY A 67 -3.16 0.14 10.08
N ALA A 68 -3.70 1.18 9.45
CA ALA A 68 -3.51 1.40 8.03
C ALA A 68 -2.02 1.67 7.74
N PHE A 69 -1.43 2.75 8.24
CA PHE A 69 -0.07 3.14 7.84
C PHE A 69 1.04 2.19 8.29
N LEU A 70 0.94 1.59 9.48
CA LEU A 70 1.97 0.69 10.00
C LEU A 70 1.68 -0.79 9.73
N GLY A 71 0.54 -1.12 9.09
CA GLY A 71 0.13 -2.49 8.78
C GLY A 71 0.22 -3.41 10.01
N PHE A 72 1.11 -4.40 9.92
CA PHE A 72 1.33 -5.38 10.98
C PHE A 72 1.87 -4.77 12.28
N ILE A 73 2.76 -3.77 12.21
CA ILE A 73 3.32 -3.09 13.38
C ILE A 73 2.22 -2.31 14.11
N GLY A 74 1.33 -1.65 13.35
CA GLY A 74 0.16 -0.96 13.89
C GLY A 74 -0.81 -1.91 14.58
N LEU A 75 -0.98 -3.12 14.04
CA LEU A 75 -1.78 -4.16 14.65
C LEU A 75 -1.19 -4.64 15.98
N ILE A 76 0.11 -4.94 16.03
CA ILE A 76 0.80 -5.32 17.28
C ILE A 76 0.65 -4.24 18.34
N TYR A 77 0.82 -2.97 17.95
CA TYR A 77 0.67 -1.84 18.85
C TYR A 77 -0.72 -1.79 19.49
N VAL A 78 -1.79 -1.94 18.70
CA VAL A 78 -3.17 -1.93 19.22
C VAL A 78 -3.51 -3.20 20.00
N VAL A 79 -2.89 -4.33 19.69
CA VAL A 79 -2.98 -5.55 20.49
C VAL A 79 -2.34 -5.34 21.87
N GLY A 80 -1.21 -4.64 21.94
CA GLY A 80 -0.51 -4.31 23.19
C GLY A 80 -1.20 -3.26 24.07
N LEU A 81 -2.12 -2.47 23.52
CA LEU A 81 -2.84 -1.45 24.31
C LEU A 81 -3.69 -2.11 25.43
N PRO A 82 -3.55 -1.67 26.69
CA PRO A 82 -4.35 -2.20 27.81
C PRO A 82 -5.83 -1.83 27.64
N ASP A 83 -6.74 -2.72 28.03
CA ASP A 83 -8.19 -2.47 27.90
C ASP A 83 -8.66 -1.36 28.85
N ASN A 84 -9.01 -0.20 28.27
CA ASN A 84 -9.42 0.96 29.04
C ASN A 84 -10.85 0.82 29.60
N ARG A 85 -11.64 -0.11 29.05
CA ARG A 85 -13.02 -0.35 29.48
C ARG A 85 -13.08 -0.95 30.89
N ARG A 86 -12.08 -1.78 31.26
CA ARG A 86 -11.94 -2.32 32.62
C ARG A 86 -11.44 -1.31 33.65
N ARG A 87 -10.66 -0.30 33.24
CA ARG A 87 -10.16 0.74 34.16
C ARG A 87 -11.25 1.69 34.63
N ARG A 88 -12.22 2.04 33.76
CA ARG A 88 -13.33 2.93 34.14
C ARG A 88 -14.27 2.32 35.18
N HIS A 89 -14.52 1.02 35.12
CA HIS A 89 -15.39 0.36 36.10
C HIS A 89 -14.73 0.24 37.48
N ARG A 90 -13.42 0.03 37.52
CA ARG A 90 -12.68 -0.09 38.79
C ARG A 90 -12.54 1.25 39.51
N SER A 91 -12.32 2.35 38.77
CA SER A 91 -12.20 3.67 39.41
C SER A 91 -13.53 4.23 39.94
N SER A 92 -14.68 3.66 39.56
CA SER A 92 -15.97 4.03 40.14
C SER A 92 -16.31 3.23 41.39
N GLU A 93 -15.82 1.98 41.51
CA GLU A 93 -15.98 1.18 42.74
C GLU A 93 -15.04 1.66 43.86
N ASP A 94 -13.85 2.16 43.51
CA ASP A 94 -12.89 2.70 44.48
C ASP A 94 -13.22 4.14 44.93
N ALA A 95 -14.33 4.72 44.42
CA ALA A 95 -14.75 6.10 44.69
C ALA A 95 -16.07 6.23 45.46
N GLU A 96 -16.70 5.11 45.83
CA GLU A 96 -17.82 5.02 46.78
C GLU A 96 -17.33 4.60 48.18
#